data_AF-A0A429E1G9-F1
#
_entry.id   AF-A0A429E1G9-F1
#
_cell.length_a   1.000
_cell.length_b   1.000
_cell.length_c   1.000
_cell.angle_alpha   90.00
_cell.angle_beta   90.00
_cell.angle_gamma   90.00
#
_symmetry.space_group_name_H-M   'P 1'
#
loop_
_entity.id
_entity.type
_entity.pdbx_description
1 polymer ?
#
loop_
_entity_poly.entity_id
_entity_poly.type
_entity_poly.pdbx_seq_one_letter_code
_entity_poly.pdbx_strand_id
1 'polypeptide(L)' 'MRGDHFDTARGQVRAWLTGDRPGVLVLPGIRWSGRPLAEEIVLEAPDRPVAVADLPGVGGSAPGAAAGPGPAADALAE' A
#
# COMPACT_ATOMS: atom_id res chain seq x y z
N MET A 1 2.32 -10.99 -10.31
CA MET A 1 1.32 -9.93 -10.57
C MET A 1 2.00 -8.60 -10.92
N ARG A 2 1.56 -7.84 -11.93
CA ARG A 2 2.09 -6.48 -12.22
C ARG A 2 1.35 -5.47 -11.34
N GLY A 3 2.07 -4.55 -10.71
CA GLY A 3 1.49 -3.46 -9.92
C GLY A 3 1.32 -2.21 -10.76
N ASP A 4 0.21 -1.52 -10.55
CA ASP A 4 -0.15 -0.27 -11.18
C ASP A 4 0.30 0.91 -10.32
N HIS A 5 0.49 2.06 -10.97
CA HIS A 5 0.86 3.28 -10.29
C HIS A 5 -0.28 4.29 -10.37
N PHE A 6 -0.58 4.89 -9.23
CA PHE A 6 -1.66 5.84 -9.05
C PHE A 6 -1.08 7.18 -8.62
N ASP A 7 -1.33 8.21 -9.41
CA ASP A 7 -0.88 9.56 -9.07
C ASP A 7 -1.78 10.16 -7.99
N THR A 8 -1.16 10.73 -6.96
CA THR A 8 -1.85 11.46 -5.89
C THR A 8 -1.29 12.87 -5.76
N ALA A 9 -1.98 13.73 -5.02
CA ALA A 9 -1.50 15.08 -4.72
C ALA A 9 -0.15 15.12 -3.96
N ARG A 10 0.30 13.97 -3.41
CA ARG A 10 1.53 13.85 -2.61
C ARG A 10 2.57 12.92 -3.24
N GLY A 11 2.38 12.55 -4.50
CA GLY A 11 3.27 11.64 -5.23
C GLY A 11 2.59 10.35 -5.63
N GLN A 12 3.32 9.54 -6.38
CA GLN A 12 2.81 8.29 -6.94
C GLN A 12 2.77 7.18 -5.88
N VAL A 13 1.69 6.41 -5.86
CA VAL A 13 1.55 5.20 -5.05
C VAL A 13 1.50 3.99 -5.96
N ARG A 14 2.26 2.94 -5.64
CA ARG A 14 2.17 1.66 -6.34
C ARG A 14 1.22 0.72 -5.61
N ALA A 15 0.29 0.11 -6.34
CA ALA A 15 -0.65 -0.86 -5.77
C ALA A 15 -0.95 -2.04 -6.70
N TRP A 16 -1.43 -3.13 -6.12
CA TRP A 16 -1.91 -4.33 -6.80
C TRP A 16 -3.39 -4.53 -6.50
N LEU A 17 -4.20 -4.70 -7.54
CA LEU A 17 -5.64 -4.92 -7.43
C LEU A 17 -5.94 -6.37 -7.77
N THR A 18 -6.57 -7.11 -6.85
CA THR A 18 -6.92 -8.53 -7.07
C THR A 18 -8.29 -8.73 -7.73
N GLY A 19 -9.03 -7.64 -7.99
CA GLY A 19 -10.29 -7.61 -8.73
C GLY A 19 -10.74 -6.18 -9.05
N ASP A 20 -11.84 -6.03 -9.78
CA ASP A 20 -12.25 -4.74 -10.37
C ASP A 20 -12.74 -3.69 -9.36
N ARG A 21 -13.23 -4.12 -8.20
CA ARG A 21 -13.76 -3.22 -7.15
C ARG A 21 -13.28 -3.67 -5.78
N PRO A 22 -12.02 -3.42 -5.44
CA PRO A 22 -11.50 -3.77 -4.13
C PRO A 22 -12.19 -2.95 -3.05
N GLY A 23 -12.81 -3.63 -2.08
CA GLY A 23 -13.49 -3.00 -0.94
C GLY A 23 -12.58 -2.78 0.27
N VAL A 24 -11.37 -3.33 0.23
CA VAL A 24 -10.39 -3.28 1.33
C VAL A 24 -9.05 -2.80 0.79
N LEU A 25 -8.47 -1.83 1.49
CA LEU A 25 -7.08 -1.39 1.30
C LEU A 25 -6.19 -2.04 2.35
N VAL A 26 -5.15 -2.72 1.90
CA VAL A 26 -4.13 -3.33 2.75
C VAL A 26 -2.83 -2.53 2.61
N LEU A 27 -2.30 -2.10 3.75
CA LEU A 27 -1.03 -1.39 3.84
C LEU A 27 -0.02 -2.29 4.56
N PRO A 28 0.94 -2.89 3.82
CA PRO A 28 2.00 -3.67 4.44
C PRO A 28 2.84 -2.79 5.37
N GLY A 29 3.41 -3.42 6.40
CA GLY A 29 4.26 -2.74 7.37
C GLY A 29 5.50 -2.08 6.75
N ILE A 30 6.17 -1.26 7.56
CA ILE A 30 7.34 -0.46 7.16
C ILE A 30 8.41 -1.36 6.53
N ARG A 31 8.91 -0.97 5.34
CA ARG A 31 9.95 -1.63 4.51
C ARG A 31 9.51 -2.83 3.67
N TRP A 32 8.23 -3.22 3.67
CA TRP A 32 7.77 -4.33 2.82
C TRP A 32 7.00 -3.83 1.61
N SER A 33 7.33 -4.38 0.44
CA SER A 33 6.49 -4.18 -0.74
C SER A 33 5.20 -4.98 -0.60
N GLY A 34 4.09 -4.46 -1.11
CA GLY A 34 2.79 -5.12 -1.17
C GLY A 34 2.71 -6.28 -2.15
N ARG A 35 3.67 -6.45 -3.06
CA ARG A 35 3.61 -7.51 -4.07
C ARG A 35 3.47 -8.92 -3.50
N PRO A 36 4.32 -9.38 -2.56
CA PRO A 36 4.22 -10.75 -2.06
C PRO A 36 2.88 -11.01 -1.39
N LEU A 37 2.38 -10.03 -0.63
CA LEU A 37 1.09 -10.11 0.04
C LEU A 37 -0.08 -10.13 -0.95
N ALA A 38 -0.01 -9.36 -2.04
CA ALA A 38 -1.00 -9.42 -3.10
C ALA A 38 -1.02 -10.80 -3.79
N GLU A 39 0.16 -11.39 -4.02
CA GLU A 39 0.28 -12.74 -4.60
C GLU A 39 -0.28 -13.82 -3.66
N GLU A 40 -0.06 -13.69 -2.34
CA GLU A 40 -0.64 -14.58 -1.31
C GLU A 40 -2.17 -14.46 -1.25
N ILE A 41 -2.72 -13.25 -1.22
CA ILE A 41 -4.18 -13.05 -1.15
C ILE A 41 -4.90 -13.60 -2.38
N VAL A 42 -4.32 -13.47 -3.58
CA VAL A 42 -4.90 -14.07 -4.80
C VAL A 42 -5.00 -15.59 -4.70
N LEU A 43 -4.05 -16.23 -4.00
CA LEU A 43 -4.03 -17.68 -3.82
C LEU A 43 -4.98 -18.15 -2.72
N GLU A 44 -4.99 -17.45 -1.57
CA GLU A 44 -5.71 -17.91 -0.37
C GLU A 44 -7.15 -17.41 -0.28
N ALA A 45 -7.44 -16.26 -0.90
CA ALA A 45 -8.74 -15.62 -0.83
C ALA A 45 -9.17 -15.02 -2.19
N PRO A 46 -9.29 -15.84 -3.25
CA PRO A 46 -9.60 -15.38 -4.60
C PRO A 46 -10.93 -14.61 -4.70
N ASP A 47 -11.90 -14.90 -3.83
CA ASP A 47 -13.20 -14.25 -3.79
C ASP A 47 -13.22 -12.92 -3.01
N ARG A 48 -12.07 -12.46 -2.51
CA ARG A 48 -11.94 -11.22 -1.73
C ARG A 48 -11.11 -10.20 -2.50
N PRO A 49 -11.75 -9.30 -3.27
CA PRO A 49 -11.03 -8.26 -3.99
C PRO A 49 -10.44 -7.24 -3.02
N VAL A 50 -9.12 -7.07 -3.07
CA VAL A 50 -8.36 -6.13 -2.24
C VAL A 50 -7.46 -5.26 -3.11
N ALA A 51 -7.13 -4.08 -2.58
CA ALA A 51 -6.03 -3.26 -3.05
C ALA A 51 -4.89 -3.40 -2.04
N VAL A 52 -3.71 -3.81 -2.49
CA VAL A 52 -2.51 -3.81 -1.63
C VAL A 52 -1.60 -2.69 -2.13
N ALA A 53 -1.28 -1.72 -1.28
CA ALA A 53 -0.51 -0.54 -1.69
C ALA A 53 0.81 -0.42 -0.91
N ASP A 54 1.89 -0.12 -1.63
CA ASP A 54 3.17 0.24 -1.05
C ASP A 54 3.04 1.58 -0.29
N LEU A 55 3.49 1.64 0.97
CA LEU A 55 3.58 2.90 1.71
C LEU A 55 4.49 3.92 1.00
N PRO A 56 4.31 5.23 1.22
CA PRO A 56 5.20 6.25 0.66
C PRO A 56 6.68 5.96 0.96
N GLY A 57 7.53 6.02 -0.06
CA GLY A 57 8.97 5.72 0.03
C GLY A 57 9.32 4.24 0.16
N VAL A 58 8.34 3.33 0.08
CA VAL A 58 8.56 1.88 0.11
C VAL A 58 8.31 1.30 -1.29
N GLY A 59 9.09 0.29 -1.66
CA GLY A 59 8.89 -0.46 -2.90
C GLY A 59 8.98 0.43 -4.13
N GLY A 60 7.87 0.56 -4.86
CA GLY A 60 7.76 1.43 -6.04
C GLY A 60 6.99 2.74 -5.82
N SER A 61 6.53 3.03 -4.61
CA SER A 61 5.87 4.30 -4.29
C SER A 61 6.88 5.43 -4.18
N ALA A 62 6.49 6.62 -4.65
CA ALA A 62 7.28 7.84 -4.47
C ALA A 62 7.54 8.12 -2.98
N PRO A 63 8.69 8.71 -2.61
CA PRO A 63 8.90 9.18 -1.25
C PRO A 63 7.78 10.17 -0.90
N GLY A 64 7.14 9.96 0.25
CA GLY A 64 6.19 10.94 0.74
C GLY A 64 6.89 12.28 0.94
N ALA A 65 6.22 13.38 0.62
CA ALA A 65 6.62 14.67 1.17
C ALA A 65 6.75 14.49 2.69
N ALA A 66 7.85 14.94 3.30
CA ALA A 66 8.06 14.81 4.73
C ALA A 66 6.82 15.34 5.46
N ALA A 67 5.98 14.44 5.94
CA ALA A 67 4.97 14.79 6.90
C ALA A 67 5.78 15.13 8.16
N GLY A 68 5.58 16.32 8.73
CA GLY A 68 5.97 16.53 10.11
C GLY A 68 5.40 15.41 10.99
N PRO A 69 5.86 15.27 12.24
CA PRO A 69 5.27 14.29 13.16
C PRO A 69 3.74 14.43 13.11
N GLY A 70 3.10 13.34 12.71
CA GLY A 70 1.66 13.23 12.64
C GLY A 70 1.14 12.54 13.88
N PRO A 71 -0.18 12.53 14.12
CA PRO A 71 -0.77 12.01 15.34
C PRO A 71 -0.38 10.55 15.67
N ALA A 72 -0.05 9.73 14.66
CA ALA A 72 0.46 8.38 14.87
C ALA A 72 1.93 8.32 15.32
N ALA A 73 2.76 9.28 14.90
CA ALA A 73 4.12 9.45 15.40
C ALA A 73 4.12 10.04 16.82
N ASP A 74 3.20 10.97 17.10
CA ASP A 74 3.03 11.56 18.43
C ASP A 74 2.61 10.51 19.47
N ALA A 75 1.71 9.60 19.10
CA ALA A 75 1.26 8.50 19.97
C ALA A 75 2.34 7.44 20.30
N LEU A 76 3.49 7.45 19.60
CA LEU A 76 4.63 6.57 19.88
C LEU A 76 5.71 7.24 20.72
N ALA A 77 5.58 8.55 20.99
CA ALA A 77 6.51 9.33 21.80
C ALA A 77 6.09 9.44 23.28
N GLU A 78 4.92 8.90 23.64
CA GLU A 78 4.40 8.73 25.01
C GLU A 78 4.60 7.29 25.51
#